data_AF-A0A9D6NX01-F1
#
_entry.id   AF-A0A9D6NX01-F1
#
_cell.length_a   1.000
_cell.length_b   1.000
_cell.length_c   1.000
_cell.angle_alpha   90.00
_cell.angle_beta   90.00
_cell.angle_gamma   90.00
#
_symmetry.space_group_name_H-M   'P 1'
#
loop_
_entity.id
_entity.type
_entity.pdbx_description
1 polymer ?
#
loop_
_entity_poly.entity_id
_entity_poly.type
_entity_poly.pdbx_seq_one_letter_code
_entity_poly.pdbx_strand_id
1 'polypeptide(L)'
;MTPSWDLFLTVFFIVGTAYGMMMQRERTVATLLSIYVGIVMTQLLTEPIGQFFQGERTISSFFVNSSVSPFTIQSILFLATIVLVTTKSGISGGRDSVSSLLSPFEMLSYSFLNTALIVTTVISFLPEESRASIIAQSNMAGFLASHHTWWLVLPVITLIAFGWNRRPLWRI
;
A
#
# COMPACT_ATOMS: atom_id res chain seq x y z
N MET A 1 18.63 25.01 -2.51
CA MET A 1 17.86 24.39 -1.41
C MET A 1 16.72 23.63 -2.06
N THR A 2 16.96 22.36 -2.40
CA THR A 2 15.93 21.50 -2.97
C THR A 2 14.88 21.24 -1.90
N PRO A 3 13.57 21.28 -2.21
CA PRO A 3 12.55 20.86 -1.26
C PRO A 3 12.92 19.46 -0.77
N SER A 4 13.09 19.30 0.54
CA SER A 4 13.57 18.04 1.10
C SER A 4 12.53 16.97 0.85
N TRP A 5 12.98 15.80 0.37
CA TRP A 5 12.14 14.61 0.27
C TRP A 5 11.43 14.29 1.60
N ASP A 6 12.03 14.68 2.73
CA ASP A 6 11.41 14.64 4.05
C ASP A 6 10.12 15.47 4.15
N LEU A 7 10.07 16.68 3.58
CA LEU A 7 8.86 17.51 3.61
C LEU A 7 7.74 16.87 2.78
N PHE A 8 8.07 16.35 1.60
CA PHE A 8 7.11 15.64 0.76
C PHE A 8 6.53 14.42 1.48
N LEU A 9 7.39 13.57 2.05
CA LEU A 9 6.96 12.38 2.78
C LEU A 9 6.16 12.74 4.04
N THR A 10 6.56 13.79 4.77
CA THR A 10 5.83 14.24 5.96
C THR A 10 4.42 14.69 5.60
N VAL A 11 4.26 15.54 4.58
CA VAL A 11 2.95 15.99 4.10
C VAL A 11 2.13 14.81 3.60
N PHE A 12 2.74 13.89 2.83
CA PHE A 12 2.06 12.69 2.35
C PHE A 12 1.56 11.81 3.51
N PHE A 13 2.36 11.65 4.57
CA PHE A 13 1.97 10.92 5.76
C PHE A 13 0.80 11.57 6.50
N ILE A 14 0.85 12.90 6.69
CA ILE A 14 -0.23 13.64 7.34
C ILE A 14 -1.53 13.50 6.55
N VAL A 15 -1.49 13.76 5.23
CA VAL A 15 -2.67 13.69 4.37
C VAL A 15 -3.19 12.26 4.25
N GLY A 16 -2.32 11.28 4.02
CA GLY A 16 -2.71 9.87 3.88
C GLY A 16 -3.32 9.32 5.17
N THR A 17 -2.72 9.63 6.32
CA THR A 17 -3.25 9.20 7.62
C THR A 17 -4.57 9.89 7.92
N ALA A 18 -4.68 11.21 7.70
CA ALA A 18 -5.93 11.94 7.90
C ALA A 18 -7.04 11.41 6.99
N TYR A 19 -6.74 11.12 5.72
CA TYR A 19 -7.69 10.53 4.79
C TYR A 19 -8.17 9.15 5.23
N GLY A 20 -7.26 8.28 5.69
CA GLY A 20 -7.62 6.98 6.24
C GLY A 20 -8.50 7.06 7.50
N MET A 21 -8.35 8.13 8.29
CA MET A 21 -9.22 8.40 9.45
C MET A 21 -10.59 8.96 9.06
N MET A 22 -10.72 9.62 7.90
CA MET A 22 -12.03 10.06 7.39
C MET A 22 -12.82 8.89 6.80
N MET A 23 -12.15 7.83 6.35
CA MET A 23 -12.79 6.61 5.85
C MET A 23 -13.47 5.82 6.98
N GLN A 24 -14.57 5.13 6.67
CA GLN A 24 -15.16 4.18 7.62
C GLN A 24 -14.20 3.04 7.94
N ARG A 25 -14.28 2.49 9.16
CA ARG A 25 -13.49 1.33 9.64
C ARG A 25 -13.30 0.24 8.57
N GLU A 26 -14.41 -0.21 8.00
CA GLU A 26 -14.42 -1.33 7.07
C GLU A 26 -13.62 -0.99 5.81
N ARG A 27 -13.69 0.27 5.39
CA ARG A 27 -12.92 0.76 4.24
C ARG A 27 -11.44 0.85 4.56
N THR A 28 -11.05 1.36 5.74
CA THR A 28 -9.63 1.46 6.13
C THR A 28 -8.97 0.08 6.20
N VAL A 29 -9.68 -0.92 6.77
CA VAL A 29 -9.19 -2.32 6.81
C VAL A 29 -9.23 -2.96 5.41
N ALA A 30 -10.26 -2.70 4.60
CA ALA A 30 -10.31 -3.17 3.22
C ALA A 30 -9.18 -2.59 2.37
N THR A 31 -8.81 -1.32 2.58
CA THR A 31 -7.64 -0.71 1.94
C THR A 31 -6.37 -1.42 2.37
N LEU A 32 -6.21 -1.73 3.66
CA LEU A 32 -5.07 -2.49 4.16
C LEU A 32 -4.91 -3.82 3.43
N LEU A 33 -5.99 -4.60 3.35
CA LEU A 33 -6.01 -5.88 2.62
C LEU A 33 -5.74 -5.68 1.12
N SER A 34 -6.32 -4.65 0.52
CA SER A 34 -6.09 -4.29 -0.88
C SER A 34 -4.62 -3.98 -1.16
N ILE A 35 -3.90 -3.38 -0.21
CA ILE A 35 -2.47 -3.13 -0.36
C ILE A 35 -1.69 -4.45 -0.39
N TYR A 36 -1.98 -5.40 0.50
CA TYR A 36 -1.34 -6.74 0.45
C TYR A 36 -1.63 -7.46 -0.86
N VAL A 37 -2.88 -7.43 -1.32
CA VAL A 37 -3.24 -7.99 -2.64
C VAL A 37 -2.45 -7.28 -3.74
N GLY A 38 -2.34 -5.95 -3.68
CA GLY A 38 -1.53 -5.15 -4.60
C GLY A 38 -0.07 -5.59 -4.63
N ILE A 39 0.56 -5.81 -3.48
CA ILE A 39 1.95 -6.30 -3.40
C ILE A 39 2.07 -7.65 -4.10
N VAL A 40 1.21 -8.61 -3.76
CA VAL A 40 1.26 -9.95 -4.37
C VAL A 40 1.02 -9.87 -5.89
N MET A 41 0.05 -9.06 -6.33
CA MET A 41 -0.25 -8.88 -7.76
C MET A 41 0.93 -8.28 -8.50
N THR A 42 1.66 -7.32 -7.92
CA THR A 42 2.87 -6.77 -8.55
C THR A 42 3.97 -7.81 -8.70
N GLN A 43 4.16 -8.67 -7.69
CA GLN A 43 5.16 -9.73 -7.75
C GLN A 43 4.84 -10.76 -8.86
N LEU A 44 3.56 -11.05 -9.08
CA LEU A 44 3.14 -12.08 -10.03
C LEU A 44 2.94 -11.56 -11.46
N LEU A 45 2.48 -10.33 -11.64
CA LEU A 45 2.04 -9.82 -12.94
C LEU A 45 3.03 -8.84 -13.59
N THR A 46 4.01 -8.29 -12.87
CA THR A 46 4.97 -7.35 -13.48
C THR A 46 5.75 -8.00 -14.61
N GLU A 47 6.25 -9.23 -14.45
CA GLU A 47 7.01 -9.91 -15.49
C GLU A 47 6.14 -10.27 -16.72
N PRO A 48 4.98 -10.95 -16.59
CA PRO A 48 4.10 -11.22 -17.73
C PRO A 48 3.64 -9.96 -18.47
N ILE A 49 3.32 -8.89 -17.75
CA ILE A 49 2.93 -7.61 -18.34
C ILE A 49 4.13 -6.99 -19.07
N GLY A 50 5.32 -7.01 -18.46
CA GLY A 50 6.56 -6.55 -19.08
C GLY A 50 6.86 -7.26 -20.40
N GLN A 51 6.80 -8.60 -20.41
CA GLN A 51 7.03 -9.42 -21.61
C GLN A 51 5.99 -9.16 -22.71
N PHE A 52 4.73 -8.92 -22.35
CA PHE A 52 3.67 -8.55 -23.30
C PHE A 52 3.97 -7.20 -23.99
N PHE A 53 4.41 -6.20 -23.24
CA PHE A 53 4.79 -4.90 -23.80
C PHE A 53 6.13 -4.91 -24.54
N GLN A 54 7.01 -5.87 -24.24
CA GLN A 54 8.30 -6.05 -24.91
C GLN A 54 8.21 -6.92 -26.19
N GLY A 55 7.01 -7.41 -26.55
CA GLY A 55 6.75 -8.03 -27.86
C GLY A 55 7.23 -9.48 -28.01
N GLU A 56 7.59 -10.17 -26.92
CA GLU A 56 8.15 -11.52 -26.98
C GLU A 56 7.11 -12.60 -27.33
N ARG A 57 5.81 -12.24 -27.30
CA ARG A 57 4.71 -13.07 -27.81
C ARG A 57 3.85 -12.28 -28.81
N THR A 58 4.08 -12.55 -30.10
CA THR A 58 3.20 -12.31 -31.26
C THR A 58 3.53 -11.10 -32.15
N ILE A 59 4.18 -11.44 -33.28
CA ILE A 59 4.05 -10.92 -34.66
C ILE A 59 4.10 -9.39 -34.85
N SER A 60 5.06 -9.00 -35.69
CA SER A 60 5.26 -7.71 -36.35
C SER A 60 6.06 -6.67 -35.58
N SER A 61 7.31 -6.59 -36.01
CA SER A 61 8.38 -5.64 -35.75
C SER A 61 8.04 -4.19 -36.12
N PHE A 62 6.90 -3.66 -35.66
CA PHE A 62 6.48 -2.30 -35.97
C PHE A 62 5.92 -1.46 -34.81
N PHE A 63 5.83 -2.00 -33.60
CA PHE A 63 5.32 -1.25 -32.46
C PHE A 63 6.44 -0.92 -31.47
N VAL A 64 6.94 0.31 -31.62
CA VAL A 64 7.47 1.21 -30.60
C VAL A 64 8.19 0.54 -29.43
N ASN A 65 9.51 0.72 -29.37
CA ASN A 65 10.33 0.61 -28.15
C ASN A 65 9.82 1.60 -27.08
N SER A 66 8.61 1.37 -26.55
CA SER A 66 8.18 2.01 -25.33
C SER A 66 8.94 1.31 -24.22
N SER A 67 10.10 1.86 -23.88
CA SER A 67 10.89 1.51 -22.70
C SER A 67 10.08 1.84 -21.44
N VAL A 68 8.98 1.11 -21.21
CA VAL A 68 8.17 1.28 -20.01
C VAL A 68 9.00 0.73 -18.86
N SER A 69 9.43 1.64 -17.97
CA SER A 69 10.22 1.28 -16.81
C SER A 69 9.46 0.28 -15.94
N PRO A 70 10.11 -0.79 -15.43
CA PRO A 70 9.51 -1.73 -14.48
C PRO A 70 8.84 -1.03 -13.28
N PHE A 71 9.44 0.08 -12.81
CA PHE A 71 8.88 0.93 -11.77
C PHE A 71 7.47 1.46 -12.11
N THR A 72 7.28 1.92 -13.35
CA THR A 72 6.00 2.45 -13.82
C THR A 72 4.95 1.35 -13.87
N ILE A 73 5.31 0.16 -14.37
CA ILE A 73 4.41 -1.01 -14.42
C ILE A 73 4.00 -1.40 -13.00
N GLN A 74 4.96 -1.56 -12.09
CA GLN A 74 4.71 -1.93 -10.69
C GLN A 74 3.82 -0.89 -9.99
N SER A 75 4.14 0.40 -10.12
CA SER A 75 3.39 1.47 -9.46
C SER A 75 1.95 1.57 -9.97
N ILE A 76 1.74 1.50 -11.29
CA ILE A 76 0.40 1.54 -11.88
C ILE A 76 -0.39 0.30 -11.46
N LEU A 77 0.20 -0.89 -11.58
CA LEU A 77 -0.46 -2.14 -11.21
C LEU A 77 -0.83 -2.17 -9.73
N PHE A 78 0.06 -1.69 -8.86
CA PHE A 78 -0.17 -1.58 -7.43
C PHE A 78 -1.35 -0.66 -7.11
N LEU A 79 -1.30 0.58 -7.59
CA LEU A 79 -2.36 1.57 -7.35
C LEU A 79 -3.69 1.13 -7.96
N ALA A 80 -3.67 0.59 -9.19
CA ALA A 80 -4.85 0.06 -9.84
C ALA A 80 -5.46 -1.08 -9.02
N THR A 81 -4.65 -2.01 -8.51
CA THR A 81 -5.14 -3.10 -7.66
C THR A 81 -5.76 -2.56 -6.38
N ILE A 82 -5.11 -1.62 -5.70
CA ILE A 82 -5.65 -1.01 -4.47
C ILE A 82 -7.02 -0.38 -4.75
N VAL A 83 -7.11 0.44 -5.80
CA VAL A 83 -8.36 1.15 -6.15
C VAL A 83 -9.45 0.16 -6.55
N LEU A 84 -9.15 -0.84 -7.39
CA LEU A 84 -10.12 -1.84 -7.86
C LEU A 84 -10.65 -2.69 -6.71
N VAL A 85 -9.77 -3.20 -5.85
CA VAL A 85 -10.15 -4.05 -4.71
C VAL A 85 -10.90 -3.23 -3.68
N THR A 86 -10.42 -2.03 -3.32
CA THR A 86 -11.11 -1.17 -2.33
C THR A 86 -12.49 -0.73 -2.82
N THR A 87 -12.64 -0.41 -4.10
CA THR A 87 -13.93 0.03 -4.67
C THR A 87 -14.93 -1.12 -4.73
N LYS A 88 -14.50 -2.35 -5.07
CA LYS A 88 -15.37 -3.54 -5.06
C LYS A 88 -15.65 -4.07 -3.65
N SER A 89 -14.73 -3.88 -2.71
CA SER A 89 -14.86 -4.37 -1.33
C SER A 89 -16.00 -3.68 -0.56
N GLY A 90 -16.59 -2.62 -1.10
CA GLY A 90 -17.79 -1.96 -0.55
C GLY A 90 -19.09 -2.78 -0.66
N ILE A 91 -19.07 -4.02 -1.16
CA ILE A 91 -20.29 -4.82 -1.44
C ILE A 91 -20.51 -5.98 -0.45
N SER A 92 -19.60 -6.24 0.50
CA SER A 92 -19.82 -7.31 1.49
C SER A 92 -19.24 -7.00 2.88
N GLY A 93 -20.05 -6.37 3.72
CA GLY A 93 -19.80 -6.17 5.15
C GLY A 93 -21.13 -5.83 5.79
N GLY A 94 -21.79 -6.85 6.35
CA GLY A 94 -23.17 -6.79 6.80
C GLY A 94 -23.43 -5.70 7.83
N ARG A 95 -24.69 -5.27 7.84
CA ARG A 95 -25.39 -4.64 8.96
C ARG A 95 -25.22 -5.43 10.25
N ASP A 96 -24.06 -5.33 10.90
CA ASP A 96 -23.93 -5.66 12.32
C ASP A 96 -23.69 -4.37 13.10
N SER A 97 -24.82 -3.73 13.32
CA SER A 97 -25.08 -2.75 14.37
C SER A 97 -24.72 -3.32 15.75
N VAL A 98 -23.44 -3.37 16.12
CA VAL A 98 -23.03 -3.50 17.54
C VAL A 98 -21.82 -2.61 17.79
N SER A 99 -22.10 -1.35 18.11
CA SER A 99 -21.45 -0.48 19.12
C SER A 99 -20.03 -0.79 19.61
N SER A 100 -19.10 -1.17 18.75
CA SER A 100 -17.68 -1.17 19.05
C SER A 100 -17.03 -0.17 18.12
N LEU A 101 -17.19 1.11 18.47
CA LEU A 101 -16.26 2.16 18.07
C LEU A 101 -14.87 1.54 18.18
N LEU A 102 -14.16 1.36 17.06
CA LEU A 102 -12.71 1.26 17.17
C LEU A 102 -12.29 2.45 18.02
N SER A 103 -11.45 2.22 19.02
CA SER A 103 -10.83 3.35 19.69
C SER A 103 -10.26 4.25 18.60
N PRO A 104 -10.43 5.59 18.65
CA PRO A 104 -9.82 6.49 17.69
C PRO A 104 -8.33 6.19 17.44
N PHE A 105 -7.66 5.62 18.46
CA PHE A 105 -6.31 5.09 18.39
C PHE A 105 -6.11 3.91 17.40
N GLU A 106 -7.04 2.95 17.36
CA GLU A 106 -6.98 1.82 16.42
C GLU A 106 -7.19 2.30 14.97
N MET A 107 -8.11 3.24 14.76
CA MET A 107 -8.34 3.86 13.45
C MET A 107 -7.13 4.67 12.96
N LEU A 108 -6.52 5.45 13.86
CA LEU A 108 -5.27 6.15 13.60
C LEU A 108 -4.15 5.17 13.22
N SER A 109 -4.02 4.08 13.98
CA SER A 109 -2.98 3.05 13.75
C SER A 109 -3.11 2.42 12.36
N TYR A 110 -4.31 1.98 11.95
CA TYR A 110 -4.50 1.40 10.61
C TYR A 110 -4.28 2.42 9.50
N SER A 111 -4.70 3.66 9.68
CA SER A 111 -4.54 4.71 8.67
C SER A 111 -3.08 5.09 8.47
N PHE A 112 -2.34 5.19 9.57
CA PHE A 112 -0.90 5.41 9.57
C PHE A 112 -0.18 4.24 8.90
N LEU A 113 -0.52 3.00 9.28
CA LEU A 113 0.08 1.80 8.71
C LEU A 113 -0.22 1.65 7.22
N ASN A 114 -1.44 1.94 6.76
CA ASN A 114 -1.77 1.97 5.33
C ASN A 114 -0.85 2.92 4.57
N THR A 115 -0.69 4.14 5.08
CA THR A 115 0.13 5.16 4.45
C THR A 115 1.60 4.75 4.43
N ALA A 116 2.12 4.25 5.55
CA ALA A 116 3.49 3.75 5.64
C ALA A 116 3.75 2.59 4.67
N LEU A 117 2.81 1.65 4.57
CA LEU A 117 2.95 0.48 3.73
C LEU A 117 2.89 0.84 2.24
N ILE A 118 2.01 1.77 1.85
CA ILE A 118 1.99 2.32 0.49
C ILE A 118 3.34 2.98 0.15
N VAL A 119 3.83 3.88 1.01
CA VAL A 119 5.09 4.61 0.74
C VAL A 119 6.27 3.66 0.65
N THR A 120 6.41 2.76 1.62
CA THR A 120 7.53 1.81 1.67
C THR A 120 7.50 0.87 0.47
N THR A 121 6.32 0.41 0.05
CA THR A 121 6.13 -0.42 -1.15
C THR A 121 6.51 0.34 -2.42
N VAL A 122 6.06 1.59 -2.59
CA VAL A 122 6.41 2.41 -3.77
C VAL A 122 7.92 2.69 -3.82
N ILE A 123 8.55 2.96 -2.67
CA ILE A 123 10.01 3.10 -2.59
C ILE A 123 10.72 1.80 -2.97
N SER A 124 10.15 0.64 -2.62
CA SER A 124 10.72 -0.67 -2.98
C SER A 124 10.73 -0.94 -4.48
N PHE A 125 9.80 -0.33 -5.24
CA PHE A 125 9.71 -0.43 -6.70
C PHE A 125 10.75 0.45 -7.42
N LEU A 126 11.35 1.41 -6.74
CA LEU A 126 12.33 2.30 -7.36
C LEU A 126 13.60 1.53 -7.76
N PRO A 127 14.20 1.88 -8.91
CA PRO A 127 15.53 1.40 -9.26
C PRO A 127 16.55 1.79 -8.19
N GLU A 128 17.59 0.97 -8.01
CA GLU A 128 18.56 1.12 -6.92
C GLU A 128 19.22 2.50 -6.90
N GLU A 129 19.55 3.06 -8.07
CA GLU A 129 20.15 4.38 -8.20
C GLU A 129 19.22 5.51 -7.70
N SER A 130 17.94 5.46 -8.10
CA SER A 130 16.94 6.44 -7.66
C SER A 130 16.64 6.31 -6.17
N ARG A 131 16.54 5.06 -5.68
CA ARG A 131 16.33 4.76 -4.27
C ARG A 131 17.49 5.27 -3.41
N ALA A 132 18.72 5.01 -3.82
CA ALA A 132 19.92 5.50 -3.12
C ALA A 132 19.98 7.03 -3.08
N SER A 133 19.65 7.69 -4.20
CA SER A 133 19.59 9.15 -4.28
C SER A 133 18.54 9.75 -3.32
N ILE A 134 17.36 9.14 -3.21
CA ILE A 134 16.31 9.59 -2.30
C ILE A 134 16.70 9.35 -0.83
N ILE A 135 17.26 8.18 -0.51
CA ILE A 135 17.72 7.86 0.85
C ILE A 135 18.83 8.81 1.31
N ALA A 136 19.75 9.19 0.41
CA ALA A 136 20.81 10.16 0.71
C ALA A 136 20.26 11.57 0.99
N GLN A 137 19.07 11.90 0.46
CA GLN A 137 18.43 13.21 0.60
C GLN A 137 17.36 13.25 1.70
N SER A 138 16.97 12.11 2.27
CA SER A 138 15.86 12.01 3.22
C SER A 138 16.10 10.94 4.28
N ASN A 139 16.20 11.40 5.53
CA ASN A 139 16.29 10.50 6.69
C ASN A 139 15.01 9.68 6.83
N MET A 140 13.85 10.26 6.50
CA MET A 140 12.56 9.56 6.58
C MET A 140 12.48 8.43 5.53
N ALA A 141 12.90 8.69 4.29
CA ALA A 141 12.98 7.66 3.25
C ALA A 141 13.96 6.54 3.63
N GLY A 142 15.11 6.89 4.20
CA GLY A 142 16.08 5.92 4.71
C GLY A 142 15.50 5.02 5.81
N PHE A 143 14.77 5.61 6.76
CA PHE A 143 14.10 4.85 7.82
C PHE A 143 13.01 3.91 7.27
N LEU A 144 12.17 4.41 6.37
CA LEU A 144 11.10 3.62 5.74
C LEU A 144 11.66 2.47 4.88
N ALA A 145 12.67 2.74 4.07
CA ALA A 145 13.28 1.75 3.20
C ALA A 145 14.02 0.65 3.97
N SER A 146 14.80 1.02 4.98
CA SER A 146 15.57 0.06 5.80
C SER A 146 14.68 -0.89 6.61
N HIS A 147 13.50 -0.44 7.03
CA HIS A 147 12.56 -1.20 7.84
C HIS A 147 11.37 -1.73 7.05
N HIS A 148 11.46 -1.84 5.71
CA HIS A 148 10.35 -2.28 4.85
C HIS A 148 9.66 -3.56 5.35
N THR A 149 10.41 -4.57 5.76
CA THR A 149 9.87 -5.83 6.30
C THR A 149 9.05 -5.61 7.56
N TRP A 150 9.48 -4.73 8.46
CA TRP A 150 8.72 -4.40 9.67
C TRP A 150 7.41 -3.69 9.32
N TRP A 151 7.43 -2.77 8.35
CA TRP A 151 6.22 -2.12 7.87
C TRP A 151 5.24 -3.09 7.23
N LEU A 152 5.73 -4.14 6.56
CA LEU A 152 4.89 -5.19 5.99
C LEU A 152 4.26 -6.08 7.08
N VAL A 153 4.97 -6.37 8.17
CA VAL A 153 4.49 -7.29 9.22
C VAL A 153 3.60 -6.58 10.25
N LEU A 154 3.90 -5.31 10.59
CA LEU A 154 3.19 -4.54 11.62
C LEU A 154 1.65 -4.54 11.47
N PRO A 155 1.06 -4.35 10.28
CA PRO A 155 -0.40 -4.35 10.16
C PRO A 155 -1.03 -5.72 10.41
N VAL A 156 -0.31 -6.82 10.13
CA VAL A 156 -0.80 -8.16 10.49
C VAL A 156 -0.81 -8.31 12.02
N ILE A 157 0.25 -7.86 12.69
CA ILE A 157 0.33 -7.88 14.15
C ILE A 157 -0.79 -7.04 14.77
N THR A 158 -1.04 -5.84 14.26
CA THR A 158 -2.11 -4.98 14.80
C THR A 158 -3.50 -5.57 14.57
N LEU A 159 -3.75 -6.16 13.39
CA LEU A 159 -5.00 -6.89 13.12
C LEU A 159 -5.22 -8.05 14.10
N ILE A 160 -4.19 -8.82 14.42
CA ILE A 160 -4.28 -9.92 15.38
C ILE A 160 -4.50 -9.38 16.79
N ALA A 161 -3.73 -8.37 17.21
CA ALA A 161 -3.80 -7.79 18.55
C ALA A 161 -5.19 -7.17 18.84
N PHE A 162 -5.70 -6.37 17.90
CA PHE A 162 -7.00 -5.73 18.06
C PHE A 162 -8.18 -6.67 17.73
N GLY A 163 -7.97 -7.67 16.87
CA GLY A 163 -8.95 -8.70 16.56
C GLY A 163 -9.20 -9.67 17.72
N TRP A 164 -8.16 -10.03 18.48
CA TRP A 164 -8.27 -10.93 19.64
C TRP A 164 -9.15 -10.35 20.77
N ASN A 165 -9.15 -9.02 20.94
CA ASN A 165 -9.87 -8.35 22.02
C ASN A 165 -11.41 -8.34 21.84
N ARG A 166 -11.93 -9.02 20.81
CA ARG A 166 -13.35 -9.01 20.42
C ARG A 166 -14.04 -10.38 20.55
N ARG A 167 -13.58 -11.25 21.47
CA ARG A 167 -14.28 -12.53 21.72
C ARG A 167 -15.71 -12.26 22.20
N PRO A 168 -16.75 -12.83 21.55
CA PRO A 168 -18.12 -12.74 22.04
C PRO A 168 -18.27 -13.57 23.32
N LEU A 169 -18.51 -12.90 24.45
CA LEU A 169 -18.96 -13.50 25.71
C LEU A 169 -20.43 -13.94 25.60
N TRP A 170 -20.72 -14.93 24.74
CA TRP A 170 -22.04 -15.59 24.68
C TRP A 170 -21.95 -17.09 24.96
N ARG A 171 -21.01 -17.50 25.82
CA ARG A 171 -21.07 -18.77 26.53
C ARG A 171 -21.06 -18.48 28.02
N ILE A 172 -22.25 -18.45 28.62
CA ILE A 172 -22.72 -19.20 29.80
C ILE A 172 -24.23 -18.97 29.87
#